data_AF-A0A8S0FLN8-F1
#
_entry.id   AF-A0A8S0FLN8-F1
#
_cell.length_a   1.000
_cell.length_b   1.000
_cell.length_c   1.000
_cell.angle_alpha   90.00
_cell.angle_beta   90.00
_cell.angle_gamma   90.00
#
_symmetry.space_group_name_H-M   'P 1'
#
loop_
_entity.id
_entity.type
_entity.pdbx_description
1 polymer ?
#
loop_
_entity_poly.entity_id
_entity_poly.type
_entity_poly.pdbx_seq_one_letter_code
_entity_poly.pdbx_strand_id
1 'polypeptide(L)'
;MLAIKTLSMDMNAGYIRAARIHLPCAVEKIAFDRFHVAKQLGEVVDKTRQNEHPHLPVESWRQAKGTRFLWQYSDKWMTKSRQEKLIWLRAQMKLTSQCWALKELAKDIWNRPWSEERRNDWERWLALAANSDVPMMKNAAKTIGRALIRISKGFTGS
;
A
#
# COMPACT_ATOMS: atom_id res chain seq x y z
N MET A 1 24.38 27.85 3.90
CA MET A 1 23.05 27.51 4.47
C MET A 1 22.77 26.04 4.20
N LEU A 2 22.71 25.19 5.24
CA LEU A 2 22.29 23.80 5.10
C LEU A 2 20.79 23.75 4.80
N ALA A 3 20.42 23.64 3.53
CA ALA A 3 19.04 23.39 3.13
C ALA A 3 18.69 21.92 3.47
N ILE A 4 17.70 21.70 4.33
CA ILE A 4 17.18 20.36 4.62
C ILE A 4 16.63 19.74 3.33
N LYS A 5 17.36 18.76 2.77
CA LYS A 5 17.00 18.09 1.50
C LYS A 5 15.77 17.19 1.68
N THR A 6 15.68 16.44 2.78
CA THR A 6 14.53 15.60 3.15
C THR A 6 14.40 15.52 4.67
N LEU A 7 13.17 15.33 5.15
CA LEU A 7 12.84 15.20 6.56
C LEU A 7 11.96 13.95 6.70
N SER A 8 12.48 12.91 7.36
CA SER A 8 11.71 11.71 7.71
C SER A 8 11.40 11.81 9.20
N MET A 9 10.15 12.12 9.55
CA MET A 9 9.70 12.20 10.95
C MET A 9 8.59 11.18 11.19
N ASP A 10 8.55 10.64 12.40
CA ASP A 10 7.39 9.92 12.89
C ASP A 10 6.21 10.89 13.07
N MET A 11 5.03 10.50 12.55
CA MET A 11 3.88 11.39 12.36
C MET A 11 2.97 11.44 13.59
N ASN A 12 3.53 11.77 14.75
CA ASN A 12 2.70 12.24 15.87
C ASN A 12 2.18 13.66 15.54
N ALA A 13 0.88 13.90 15.76
CA ALA A 13 0.21 15.16 15.45
C ALA A 13 0.92 16.41 16.04
N GLY A 14 1.64 16.25 17.15
CA GLY A 14 2.48 17.30 17.73
C GLY A 14 3.67 17.70 16.85
N TYR A 15 4.35 16.73 16.23
CA TYR A 15 5.49 16.99 15.36
C TYR A 15 5.08 17.59 14.00
N ILE A 16 3.91 17.20 13.47
CA ILE A 16 3.34 17.79 12.25
C ILE A 16 3.01 19.28 12.47
N ARG A 17 2.47 19.64 13.64
CA ARG A 17 2.22 21.05 13.99
C ARG A 17 3.52 21.83 14.12
N ALA A 18 4.52 21.29 14.81
CA ALA A 18 5.82 21.95 14.97
C ALA A 18 6.55 22.13 13.62
N ALA A 19 6.54 21.12 12.76
CA ALA A 19 7.13 21.20 11.42
C ALA A 19 6.42 22.20 10.50
N ARG A 20 5.09 22.34 10.60
CA ARG A 20 4.31 23.36 9.87
C ARG A 20 4.66 24.79 10.26
N ILE A 21 4.99 25.02 11.53
CA ILE A 21 5.32 26.35 12.06
C ILE A 21 6.75 26.75 11.64
N HIS A 22 7.70 25.82 11.67
CA HIS A 22 9.12 26.14 11.47
C HIS A 22 9.66 25.85 10.05
N LEU A 23 8.93 25.07 9.23
CA LEU A 23 9.39 24.66 7.90
C LEU A 23 8.23 24.71 6.87
N PRO A 24 7.75 25.91 6.47
CA PRO A 24 6.65 26.06 5.53
C PRO A 24 6.91 25.36 4.18
N CYS A 25 8.17 25.31 3.73
CA CYS A 25 8.58 24.59 2.51
C CYS A 25 8.69 23.06 2.67
N ALA A 26 8.63 22.53 3.91
CA ALA A 26 8.65 21.08 4.17
C ALA A 26 7.24 20.48 4.21
N VAL A 27 6.20 21.30 4.30
CA VAL A 27 4.80 20.85 4.30
C VAL A 27 4.42 20.24 2.95
N GLU A 28 4.93 20.78 1.84
CA GLU A 28 4.80 20.15 0.53
C GLU A 28 5.79 18.98 0.30
N LYS A 29 6.72 18.77 1.23
CA LYS A 29 7.66 17.64 1.30
C LYS A 29 7.23 16.61 2.35
N ILE A 30 5.99 16.70 2.86
CA ILE A 30 5.37 15.63 3.65
C ILE A 30 5.24 14.44 2.71
N ALA A 31 6.33 13.67 2.68
CA ALA A 31 6.50 12.46 1.93
C ALA A 31 5.32 11.56 2.24
N PHE A 32 4.81 10.89 1.21
CA PHE A 32 3.93 9.75 1.42
C PHE A 32 4.71 8.72 2.24
N ASP A 33 4.47 8.75 3.53
CA ASP A 33 5.08 7.82 4.45
C ASP A 33 4.46 6.44 4.23
N ARG A 34 5.29 5.41 4.45
CA ARG A 34 4.98 3.99 4.30
C ARG A 34 3.62 3.64 4.91
N PHE A 35 3.27 4.24 6.04
CA PHE A 35 2.01 3.99 6.73
C PHE A 35 0.79 4.47 5.92
N HIS A 36 0.86 5.62 5.26
CA HIS A 36 -0.24 6.11 4.41
C HIS A 36 -0.46 5.23 3.20
N VAL A 37 0.63 4.79 2.54
CA VAL A 37 0.54 3.86 1.40
C VAL A 37 -0.01 2.50 1.87
N ALA A 38 0.52 1.95 2.96
CA ALA A 38 0.06 0.68 3.51
C ALA A 38 -1.42 0.73 3.92
N LYS A 39 -1.85 1.83 4.55
CA LYS A 39 -3.26 2.06 4.92
C LYS A 39 -4.15 2.12 3.68
N GLN A 40 -3.79 2.95 2.70
CA GLN A 40 -4.57 3.12 1.47
C GLN A 40 -4.71 1.79 0.72
N LEU A 41 -3.63 1.02 0.58
CA LEU A 41 -3.69 -0.30 -0.07
C LEU A 41 -4.49 -1.31 0.75
N GLY A 42 -4.41 -1.27 2.08
CA GLY A 42 -5.25 -2.06 2.97
C GLY A 42 -6.75 -1.75 2.81
N GLU A 43 -7.10 -0.46 2.67
CA GLU A 43 -8.48 -0.03 2.41
C GLU A 43 -8.98 -0.48 1.04
N VAL A 44 -8.13 -0.45 0.00
CA VAL A 44 -8.48 -0.98 -1.32
C VAL A 44 -8.80 -2.47 -1.23
N VAL A 45 -7.97 -3.26 -0.53
CA VAL A 45 -8.23 -4.70 -0.34
C VAL A 45 -9.55 -4.94 0.37
N ASP A 46 -9.82 -4.24 1.48
CA ASP A 46 -11.05 -4.45 2.25
C ASP A 46 -12.29 -4.02 1.48
N LYS A 47 -12.25 -2.91 0.74
CA LYS A 47 -13.37 -2.47 -0.09
C LYS A 47 -13.64 -3.40 -1.27
N THR A 48 -12.59 -3.87 -1.96
CA THR A 48 -12.75 -4.89 -3.01
C THR A 48 -13.35 -6.17 -2.44
N ARG A 49 -12.90 -6.60 -1.25
CA ARG A 49 -13.47 -7.75 -0.54
C ARG A 49 -14.95 -7.55 -0.22
N GLN A 50 -15.33 -6.38 0.27
CA GLN A 50 -16.73 -6.06 0.57
C GLN A 50 -17.61 -6.09 -0.67
N ASN A 51 -17.08 -5.65 -1.82
CA ASN A 51 -17.80 -5.68 -3.09
C ASN A 51 -17.89 -7.09 -3.68
N GLU A 52 -16.83 -7.90 -3.58
CA GLU A 52 -16.78 -9.24 -4.18
C GLU A 52 -17.49 -10.30 -3.33
N HIS A 53 -17.50 -10.15 -2.00
CA HIS A 53 -18.06 -11.14 -1.07
C HIS A 53 -19.54 -11.46 -1.32
N PRO A 54 -20.46 -10.50 -1.57
CA PRO A 54 -21.87 -10.79 -1.86
C PRO A 54 -22.11 -11.60 -3.14
N HIS A 55 -21.15 -11.61 -4.08
CA HIS A 55 -21.28 -12.31 -5.36
C HIS A 55 -20.76 -13.76 -5.30
N LEU A 56 -20.29 -14.22 -4.14
CA LEU A 56 -19.85 -15.60 -3.96
C LEU A 56 -21.04 -16.57 -3.92
N PRO A 57 -20.87 -17.82 -4.38
CA PRO A 57 -21.83 -18.90 -4.13
C PRO A 57 -22.11 -19.05 -2.63
N VAL A 58 -23.33 -19.46 -2.26
CA VAL A 58 -23.80 -19.51 -0.85
C VAL A 58 -22.82 -20.25 0.07
N GLU A 59 -22.28 -21.37 -0.38
CA GLU A 59 -21.30 -22.16 0.39
C GLU A 59 -20.00 -21.36 0.63
N SER A 60 -19.40 -20.83 -0.44
CA SER A 60 -18.19 -20.01 -0.37
C SER A 60 -18.41 -18.72 0.43
N TRP A 61 -19.58 -18.10 0.31
CA TRP A 61 -19.98 -16.90 1.06
C TRP A 61 -19.95 -17.15 2.57
N ARG A 62 -20.55 -18.26 3.03
CA ARG A 62 -20.55 -18.64 4.46
C ARG A 62 -19.14 -18.87 4.96
N GLN A 63 -18.32 -19.55 4.16
CA GLN A 63 -16.93 -19.86 4.48
C GLN A 63 -16.00 -18.65 4.44
N ALA A 64 -16.33 -17.61 3.66
CA ALA A 64 -15.57 -16.36 3.56
C ALA A 64 -15.95 -15.34 4.65
N LYS A 65 -17.08 -15.53 5.33
CA LYS A 65 -17.51 -14.66 6.43
C LYS A 65 -16.47 -14.62 7.55
N GLY A 66 -16.22 -13.42 8.09
CA GLY A 66 -15.28 -13.23 9.21
C GLY A 66 -13.79 -13.31 8.83
N THR A 67 -13.45 -13.44 7.54
CA THR A 67 -12.06 -13.63 7.09
C THR A 67 -11.29 -12.33 6.80
N ARG A 68 -11.88 -11.16 7.11
CA ARG A 68 -11.29 -9.83 6.85
C ARG A 68 -9.82 -9.73 7.28
N PHE A 69 -9.50 -10.21 8.47
CA PHE A 69 -8.16 -10.10 9.05
C PHE A 69 -7.12 -10.99 8.35
N LEU A 70 -7.54 -12.07 7.69
CA LEU A 70 -6.62 -12.94 6.93
C LEU A 70 -5.95 -12.19 5.77
N TRP A 71 -6.62 -11.20 5.19
CA TRP A 71 -6.07 -10.33 4.15
C TRP A 71 -5.12 -9.25 4.69
N GLN A 72 -5.05 -9.08 6.01
CA GLN A 72 -4.27 -8.03 6.66
C GLN A 72 -3.07 -8.55 7.46
N TYR A 73 -3.06 -9.84 7.83
CA TYR A 73 -1.97 -10.41 8.62
C TYR A 73 -0.62 -10.34 7.91
N SER A 74 0.40 -9.98 8.69
CA SER A 74 1.81 -10.20 8.33
C SER A 74 2.20 -11.65 8.59
N ASP A 75 3.24 -12.13 7.90
CA ASP A 75 3.71 -13.52 7.96
C ASP A 75 3.96 -14.04 9.38
N LYS A 76 4.44 -13.19 10.29
CA LYS A 76 4.64 -13.53 11.72
C LYS A 76 3.39 -14.00 12.46
N TRP A 77 2.19 -13.69 11.98
CA TRP A 77 0.92 -14.09 12.60
C TRP A 77 0.20 -15.20 11.81
N MET A 78 0.87 -15.79 10.83
CA MET A 78 0.27 -16.72 9.88
C MET A 78 0.56 -18.17 10.29
N THR A 79 -0.43 -18.84 10.87
CA THR A 79 -0.38 -20.29 11.14
C THR A 79 -0.63 -21.07 9.84
N LYS A 80 -0.23 -22.35 9.78
CA LYS A 80 -0.50 -23.24 8.63
C LYS A 80 -1.98 -23.24 8.23
N SER A 81 -2.89 -23.37 9.20
CA SER A 81 -4.34 -23.31 8.97
C SER A 81 -4.83 -21.98 8.39
N ARG A 82 -4.22 -20.85 8.80
CA ARG A 82 -4.53 -19.52 8.24
C ARG A 82 -3.98 -19.37 6.83
N GLN A 83 -2.82 -19.95 6.53
CA GLN A 83 -2.25 -19.98 5.17
C GLN A 83 -3.16 -20.78 4.23
N GLU A 84 -3.56 -21.99 4.62
CA GLU A 84 -4.49 -22.83 3.85
C GLU A 84 -5.81 -22.10 3.60
N LYS A 85 -6.36 -21.45 4.63
CA LYS A 85 -7.59 -20.66 4.48
C LYS A 85 -7.39 -19.47 3.54
N LEU A 86 -6.25 -18.78 3.60
CA LEU A 86 -5.94 -17.66 2.71
C LEU A 86 -5.77 -18.14 1.26
N ILE A 87 -5.12 -19.29 1.03
CA ILE A 87 -4.99 -19.91 -0.30
C ILE A 87 -6.38 -20.20 -0.88
N TRP A 88 -7.26 -20.81 -0.08
CA TRP A 88 -8.64 -21.06 -0.50
C TRP A 88 -9.39 -19.75 -0.80
N LEU A 89 -9.28 -18.73 0.05
CA LEU A 89 -9.93 -17.43 -0.16
C LEU A 89 -9.45 -16.75 -1.44
N ARG A 90 -8.15 -16.83 -1.74
CA ARG A 90 -7.57 -16.30 -2.98
C ARG A 90 -8.09 -17.02 -4.23
N ALA A 91 -8.49 -18.28 -4.10
CA ALA A 91 -9.12 -19.01 -5.18
C ALA A 91 -10.58 -18.54 -5.43
N GLN A 92 -11.29 -18.14 -4.37
CA GLN A 92 -12.70 -17.72 -4.45
C GLN A 92 -12.88 -16.23 -4.80
N MET A 93 -11.98 -15.36 -4.32
CA MET A 93 -12.10 -13.91 -4.43
C MET A 93 -10.94 -13.34 -5.26
N LYS A 94 -11.06 -13.40 -6.59
CA LYS A 94 -9.98 -13.09 -7.53
C LYS A 94 -9.58 -11.63 -7.52
N LEU A 95 -10.54 -10.70 -7.46
CA LEU A 95 -10.24 -9.26 -7.44
C LEU A 95 -9.59 -8.86 -6.12
N THR A 96 -10.10 -9.39 -5.01
CA THR A 96 -9.52 -9.22 -3.67
C THR A 96 -8.12 -9.80 -3.61
N SER A 97 -7.90 -10.99 -4.18
CA SER A 97 -6.59 -11.62 -4.28
C SER A 97 -5.61 -10.79 -5.11
N GLN A 98 -6.05 -10.21 -6.23
CA GLN A 98 -5.21 -9.33 -7.05
C GLN A 98 -4.80 -8.08 -6.26
N CYS A 99 -5.74 -7.43 -5.56
CA CYS A 99 -5.44 -6.27 -4.72
C CYS A 99 -4.48 -6.62 -3.58
N TRP A 100 -4.70 -7.78 -2.95
CA TRP A 100 -3.87 -8.25 -1.84
C TRP A 100 -2.44 -8.52 -2.30
N ALA A 101 -2.26 -9.16 -3.45
CA ALA A 101 -0.94 -9.42 -4.02
C ALA A 101 -0.19 -8.11 -4.32
N LEU A 102 -0.87 -7.11 -4.89
CA LEU A 102 -0.29 -5.78 -5.11
C LEU A 102 0.07 -5.08 -3.80
N LYS A 103 -0.76 -5.19 -2.76
CA LYS A 103 -0.45 -4.68 -1.42
C LYS A 103 0.81 -5.31 -0.85
N GLU A 104 0.94 -6.64 -0.90
CA GLU A 104 2.12 -7.33 -0.37
C GLU A 104 3.37 -7.03 -1.20
N LEU A 105 3.27 -6.92 -2.53
CA LEU A 105 4.36 -6.48 -3.38
C LEU A 105 4.83 -5.06 -3.01
N ALA A 106 3.92 -4.12 -2.82
CA ALA A 106 4.25 -2.76 -2.38
C ALA A 106 4.97 -2.77 -1.02
N LYS A 107 4.49 -3.58 -0.07
CA LYS A 107 5.11 -3.74 1.26
C LYS A 107 6.53 -4.30 1.15
N ASP A 108 6.74 -5.29 0.29
CA ASP A 108 8.05 -5.89 0.07
C ASP A 108 9.04 -4.89 -0.55
N ILE A 109 8.63 -4.16 -1.60
CA ILE A 109 9.45 -3.08 -2.18
C ILE A 109 9.79 -2.01 -1.12
N TRP A 110 8.89 -1.72 -0.18
CA TRP A 110 9.13 -0.75 0.89
C TRP A 110 10.08 -1.24 1.99
N ASN A 111 10.19 -2.54 2.19
CA ASN A 111 11.09 -3.14 3.19
C ASN A 111 12.57 -3.13 2.76
N ARG A 112 12.83 -2.89 1.47
CA ARG A 112 14.19 -2.88 0.92
C ARG A 112 14.81 -1.46 1.02
N PRO A 113 16.13 -1.35 1.23
CA PRO A 113 16.85 -0.08 1.12
C PRO A 113 16.61 0.62 -0.23
N TRP A 114 16.79 1.95 -0.28
CA TRP A 114 16.64 2.67 -1.55
C TRP A 114 17.76 2.32 -2.54
N SER A 115 17.38 2.01 -3.77
CA SER A 115 18.29 1.71 -4.89
C SER A 115 17.60 1.95 -6.24
N GLU A 116 18.34 1.91 -7.35
CA GLU A 116 17.75 1.98 -8.69
C GLU A 116 16.82 0.80 -8.97
N GLU A 117 17.16 -0.40 -8.49
CA GLU A 117 16.31 -1.59 -8.59
C GLU A 117 14.99 -1.39 -7.86
N ARG A 118 15.01 -0.82 -6.66
CA ARG A 118 13.79 -0.50 -5.92
C ARG A 118 12.91 0.50 -6.68
N ARG A 119 13.52 1.48 -7.35
CA ARG A 119 12.79 2.43 -8.20
C ARG A 119 12.14 1.71 -9.38
N ASN A 120 12.88 0.84 -10.07
CA ASN A 120 12.34 0.06 -11.19
C ASN A 120 11.19 -0.85 -10.73
N ASP A 121 11.29 -1.45 -9.54
CA ASP A 121 10.22 -2.24 -8.96
C ASP A 121 8.97 -1.40 -8.63
N TRP A 122 9.13 -0.15 -8.20
CA TRP A 122 8.01 0.79 -8.06
C TRP A 122 7.35 1.13 -9.40
N GLU A 123 8.12 1.36 -10.44
CA GLU A 123 7.60 1.64 -11.79
C GLU A 123 6.81 0.43 -12.32
N ARG A 124 7.33 -0.80 -12.12
CA ARG A 124 6.62 -2.05 -12.40
C ARG A 124 5.34 -2.18 -11.58
N TRP A 125 5.40 -1.90 -10.28
CA TRP A 125 4.23 -1.94 -9.41
C TRP A 125 3.13 -0.98 -9.87
N LEU A 126 3.49 0.25 -10.25
CA LEU A 126 2.56 1.24 -10.79
C LEU A 126 1.88 0.76 -12.07
N ALA A 127 2.65 0.15 -12.98
CA ALA A 127 2.11 -0.42 -14.21
C ALA A 127 1.12 -1.56 -13.92
N LEU A 128 1.47 -2.49 -13.02
CA LEU A 128 0.57 -3.57 -12.61
C LEU A 128 -0.72 -3.04 -11.97
N ALA A 129 -0.60 -2.08 -11.05
CA ALA A 129 -1.74 -1.51 -10.35
C ALA A 129 -2.66 -0.70 -11.28
N ALA A 130 -2.09 0.05 -12.24
CA ALA A 130 -2.85 0.80 -13.24
C ALA A 130 -3.63 -0.11 -14.22
N ASN A 131 -3.08 -1.30 -14.51
CA ASN A 131 -3.70 -2.29 -15.39
C ASN A 131 -4.59 -3.31 -14.66
N SER A 132 -4.73 -3.23 -13.33
CA SER A 132 -5.63 -4.10 -12.56
C SER A 132 -7.10 -3.89 -12.93
N ASP A 133 -7.98 -4.87 -12.69
CA ASP A 133 -9.41 -4.74 -12.98
C ASP A 133 -10.18 -3.97 -11.90
N VAL A 134 -9.47 -3.41 -10.91
CA VAL A 134 -10.06 -2.78 -9.73
C VAL A 134 -9.89 -1.26 -9.81
N PRO A 135 -10.96 -0.49 -10.06
CA PRO A 135 -10.88 0.98 -10.21
C PRO A 135 -10.22 1.68 -9.01
N MET A 136 -10.47 1.17 -7.81
CA MET A 136 -9.86 1.67 -6.58
C MET A 136 -8.34 1.49 -6.56
N MET A 137 -7.83 0.39 -7.11
CA MET A 137 -6.40 0.12 -7.22
C MET A 137 -5.76 1.02 -8.29
N LYS A 138 -6.43 1.24 -9.43
CA LYS A 138 -5.98 2.21 -10.45
C LYS A 138 -5.84 3.61 -9.86
N ASN A 139 -6.80 4.05 -9.04
CA ASN A 139 -6.74 5.33 -8.36
C ASN A 139 -5.60 5.37 -7.33
N ALA A 140 -5.38 4.28 -6.59
CA ALA A 140 -4.26 4.18 -5.68
C ALA A 140 -2.91 4.32 -6.41
N ALA A 141 -2.76 3.69 -7.58
CA ALA A 141 -1.58 3.81 -8.42
C ALA A 141 -1.31 5.26 -8.84
N LYS A 142 -2.34 6.00 -9.26
CA LYS A 142 -2.21 7.43 -9.62
C LYS A 142 -1.71 8.27 -8.44
N THR A 143 -2.28 8.07 -7.25
CA THR A 143 -1.90 8.80 -6.04
C THR A 143 -0.46 8.49 -5.63
N ILE A 144 -0.08 7.20 -5.59
CA ILE A 144 1.25 6.75 -5.20
C ILE A 144 2.31 7.17 -6.23
N GLY A 145 1.99 7.10 -7.53
CA GLY A 145 2.90 7.50 -8.61
C GLY A 145 3.29 8.98 -8.53
N ARG A 146 2.33 9.88 -8.25
CA ARG A 146 2.63 11.31 -8.02
C ARG A 146 3.61 11.52 -6.87
N ALA A 147 3.49 10.71 -5.81
CA ALA A 147 4.37 10.78 -4.66
C ALA A 147 5.79 10.30 -4.99
N LEU A 148 5.92 9.18 -5.70
CA LEU A 148 7.22 8.59 -6.07
C LEU A 148 8.04 9.48 -7.02
N ILE A 149 7.38 10.15 -7.98
CA ILE A 149 8.04 11.14 -8.86
C ILE A 149 8.64 12.29 -8.06
N ARG A 150 8.01 12.69 -6.95
CA ARG A 150 8.49 13.77 -6.09
C ARG A 150 9.69 13.32 -5.25
N ILE A 151 9.75 12.05 -4.85
CA ILE A 151 10.90 11.45 -4.16
C ILE A 151 12.11 11.39 -5.10
N SER A 152 11.97 10.87 -6.32
CA SER A 152 13.10 10.73 -7.25
C SER A 152 13.75 12.07 -7.63
N LYS A 153 12.95 13.13 -7.82
CA LYS A 153 13.44 14.49 -8.11
C LYS A 153 14.16 15.15 -6.91
N GLY A 154 13.87 14.72 -5.68
CA GLY A 154 14.56 15.20 -4.48
C GLY A 154 15.97 14.62 -4.31
N PHE A 155 16.27 13.48 -4.93
CA PHE A 155 17.59 12.83 -4.89
C PHE A 155 18.52 13.29 -6.02
N THR A 156 18.00 13.73 -7.17
CA THR A 156 18.80 14.21 -8.32
C THR A 156 19.22 15.69 -8.21
N GLY A 157 18.99 16.33 -7.06
CA GLY A 157 19.40 17.71 -6.80
C GLY A 157 20.71 17.78 -6.02
N SER A 158 21.84 17.56 -6.70
CA SER A 158 23.18 18.07 -6.34
C SER A 158 23.92 18.38 -7.63
#